data_AF-A0A8I1JI51-F1
#
_entry.id   AF-A0A8I1JI51-F1
#
_cell.length_a   1.000
_cell.length_b   1.000
_cell.length_c   1.000
_cell.angle_alpha   90.00
_cell.angle_beta   90.00
_cell.angle_gamma   90.00
#
_symmetry.space_group_name_H-M   'P 1'
#
loop_
_entity.id
_entity.type
_entity.pdbx_description
1 polymer ?
#
loop_
_entity_poly.entity_id
_entity_poly.type
_entity_poly.pdbx_seq_one_letter_code
_entity_poly.pdbx_strand_id
1 'polypeptide(L)'
;MSEIVCNGIVYVPRAEIPELTDERLKRALQELVWIQASDEKHKARPRAWNVLHTLAPELAELVTIDPDLAMRRLNPIEPYELSEAMSKFRQVKQIIHASHKAATLLQVALEASPDAEWLPLDYESAKEAYQELNLAKSNLDVFASELPETKDRLWNILEYSHATICLEPNGTARSHAGRSRSSVSQLNRVRHIIEDMGGDE
;
A
#
# COMPACT_ATOMS: atom_id res chain seq x y z
N MET A 1 -49.14 -9.25 8.11
CA MET A 1 -49.07 -9.39 9.57
C MET A 1 -50.50 -9.53 10.08
N SER A 2 -50.82 -10.63 10.73
CA SER A 2 -52.17 -10.93 11.24
C SER A 2 -52.29 -10.45 12.68
N GLU A 3 -53.12 -9.43 12.91
CA GLU A 3 -53.46 -8.94 14.25
C GLU A 3 -54.29 -10.01 14.98
N ILE A 4 -53.89 -10.38 16.19
CA ILE A 4 -54.66 -11.30 17.04
C ILE A 4 -55.42 -10.45 18.05
N VAL A 5 -56.75 -10.45 17.98
CA VAL A 5 -57.60 -9.75 18.95
C VAL A 5 -58.07 -10.75 20.00
N CYS A 6 -57.61 -10.60 21.24
CA CYS A 6 -58.08 -11.37 22.39
C CYS A 6 -58.81 -10.43 23.35
N ASN A 7 -60.09 -10.71 23.66
CA ASN A 7 -60.92 -9.91 24.59
C ASN A 7 -61.00 -8.42 24.26
N GLY A 8 -61.00 -8.04 22.97
CA GLY A 8 -61.04 -6.65 22.53
C GLY A 8 -59.70 -5.90 22.61
N ILE A 9 -58.62 -6.57 23.02
CA ILE A 9 -57.26 -6.03 23.03
C ILE A 9 -56.54 -6.55 21.78
N VAL A 10 -56.04 -5.61 20.96
CA VAL A 10 -55.19 -5.93 19.80
C VAL A 10 -53.82 -6.34 20.33
N TYR A 11 -53.50 -7.63 20.22
CA TYR A 11 -52.17 -8.14 20.54
C TYR A 11 -51.26 -8.04 19.31
N VAL A 12 -50.17 -7.32 19.47
CA VAL A 12 -49.04 -7.40 18.53
C VAL A 12 -48.35 -8.74 18.76
N PRO A 13 -48.20 -9.59 17.73
CA PRO A 13 -47.51 -10.87 17.87
C PRO A 13 -46.11 -10.66 18.48
N ARG A 14 -45.77 -11.42 19.53
CA ARG A 14 -44.43 -11.40 20.11
C ARG A 14 -43.46 -11.83 19.01
N ALA A 15 -42.49 -10.97 18.68
CA ALA A 15 -41.44 -11.35 17.74
C ALA A 15 -40.70 -12.57 18.29
N GLU A 16 -40.56 -13.60 17.46
CA GLU A 16 -39.63 -14.69 17.75
C GLU A 16 -38.22 -14.14 17.64
N ILE A 17 -37.44 -14.28 18.71
CA ILE A 17 -36.04 -13.85 18.74
C ILE A 17 -35.20 -15.09 18.45
N PRO A 18 -34.60 -15.22 17.25
CA PRO A 18 -33.76 -16.36 16.92
C PRO A 18 -32.46 -16.32 17.74
N GLU A 19 -31.92 -17.51 18.05
CA GLU A 19 -30.66 -17.67 18.79
C GLU A 19 -29.52 -16.84 18.18
N LEU A 20 -28.72 -16.24 19.06
CA LEU A 20 -27.60 -15.40 18.66
C LEU A 20 -26.39 -16.27 18.30
N THR A 21 -26.06 -16.33 17.02
CA THR A 21 -24.86 -17.00 16.51
C THR A 21 -23.64 -16.08 16.60
N ASP A 22 -22.44 -16.64 16.71
CA ASP A 22 -21.17 -15.90 16.75
C ASP A 22 -21.01 -14.92 15.57
N GLU A 23 -21.39 -15.33 14.36
CA GLU A 23 -21.33 -14.45 13.17
C GLU A 23 -22.26 -13.23 13.28
N ARG A 24 -23.46 -13.42 13.85
CA ARG A 24 -24.41 -12.33 14.08
C ARG A 24 -23.91 -11.39 15.19
N LEU A 25 -23.30 -11.94 16.24
CA LEU A 25 -22.68 -11.15 17.30
C LEU A 25 -21.49 -10.35 16.76
N LYS A 26 -20.59 -10.99 16.00
CA LYS A 26 -19.44 -10.33 15.37
C LYS A 26 -19.86 -9.16 14.49
N ARG A 27 -20.86 -9.36 13.63
CA ARG A 27 -21.44 -8.26 12.81
C ARG A 27 -22.06 -7.16 13.65
N ALA A 28 -22.80 -7.50 14.70
CA ALA A 28 -23.37 -6.49 15.60
C ALA A 28 -22.27 -5.67 16.29
N LEU A 29 -21.18 -6.31 16.72
CA LEU A 29 -20.03 -5.62 17.30
C LEU A 29 -19.33 -4.70 16.27
N GLN A 30 -19.19 -5.12 15.02
CA GLN A 30 -18.63 -4.30 13.93
C GLN A 30 -19.43 -3.02 13.74
N GLU A 31 -20.76 -3.12 13.67
CA GLU A 31 -21.65 -1.95 13.53
C GLU A 31 -21.55 -1.00 14.74
N LEU A 32 -21.49 -1.55 15.95
CA LEU A 32 -21.35 -0.74 17.17
C LEU A 32 -20.01 0.00 17.20
N VAL A 33 -18.91 -0.64 16.80
CA VAL A 33 -17.59 -0.01 16.66
C VAL A 33 -17.62 1.05 15.56
N TRP A 34 -18.22 0.77 14.41
CA TRP A 34 -18.35 1.72 13.30
C TRP A 34 -19.10 3.00 13.72
N ILE A 35 -20.20 2.86 14.45
CA ILE A 35 -20.93 4.02 15.01
C ILE A 35 -20.01 4.89 15.87
N GLN A 36 -19.11 4.28 16.66
CA GLN A 36 -18.16 5.03 17.46
C GLN A 36 -17.01 5.65 16.65
N ALA A 37 -16.59 5.00 15.56
CA ALA A 37 -15.52 5.47 14.69
C ALA A 37 -15.98 6.60 13.77
N SER A 38 -17.26 6.62 13.37
CA SER A 38 -17.81 7.65 12.50
C SER A 38 -17.66 9.05 13.11
N ASP A 39 -17.23 10.03 12.31
CA ASP A 39 -17.06 11.43 12.74
C ASP A 39 -18.41 12.18 12.83
N GLU A 40 -19.52 11.46 12.66
CA GLU A 40 -20.84 12.04 12.77
C GLU A 40 -21.22 12.23 14.24
N LYS A 41 -21.71 13.43 14.58
CA LYS A 41 -22.27 13.73 15.91
C LYS A 41 -23.65 13.10 16.05
N HIS A 42 -23.69 11.77 16.11
CA HIS A 42 -24.92 11.00 16.21
C HIS A 42 -25.32 10.76 17.68
N LYS A 43 -26.59 11.04 18.01
CA LYS A 43 -27.20 10.70 19.32
C LYS A 43 -27.14 9.19 19.65
N ALA A 44 -26.85 8.38 18.63
CA ALA A 44 -26.66 6.94 18.76
C ALA A 44 -25.34 6.56 19.44
N ARG A 45 -24.31 7.41 19.43
CA ARG A 45 -22.96 7.06 19.95
C ARG A 45 -22.98 6.67 21.43
N PRO A 46 -23.52 7.46 22.37
CA PRO A 46 -23.56 7.03 23.78
C PRO A 46 -24.33 5.72 23.98
N ARG A 47 -25.41 5.49 23.21
CA ARG A 47 -26.21 4.27 23.30
C ARG A 47 -25.47 3.06 22.74
N ALA A 48 -24.83 3.22 21.58
CA ALA A 48 -24.02 2.18 20.98
C ALA A 48 -22.82 1.83 21.87
N TRP A 49 -22.22 2.81 22.54
CA TRP A 49 -21.13 2.57 23.50
C TRP A 49 -21.62 1.75 24.69
N ASN A 50 -22.77 2.09 25.27
CA ASN A 50 -23.34 1.31 26.37
C ASN A 50 -23.61 -0.16 25.97
N VAL A 51 -24.16 -0.39 24.77
CA VAL A 51 -24.39 -1.74 24.26
C VAL A 51 -23.06 -2.46 24.03
N LEU A 52 -22.08 -1.80 23.41
CA LEU A 52 -20.75 -2.36 23.17
C LEU A 52 -20.04 -2.73 24.47
N HIS A 53 -20.07 -1.85 25.47
CA HIS A 53 -19.45 -2.10 26.78
C HIS A 53 -20.13 -3.25 27.53
N THR A 54 -21.43 -3.44 27.34
CA THR A 54 -22.19 -4.56 27.91
C THR A 54 -21.80 -5.89 27.26
N LEU A 55 -21.63 -5.91 25.93
CA LEU A 55 -21.36 -7.14 25.18
C LEU A 55 -19.86 -7.51 25.12
N ALA A 56 -18.98 -6.51 25.06
CA ALA A 56 -17.54 -6.65 24.84
C ALA A 56 -16.78 -5.48 25.51
N PRO A 57 -16.59 -5.50 26.84
CA PRO A 57 -16.02 -4.38 27.58
C PRO A 57 -14.62 -4.00 27.13
N GLU A 58 -13.73 -4.98 26.88
CA GLU A 58 -12.38 -4.73 26.36
C GLU A 58 -12.39 -4.02 25.00
N LEU A 59 -13.36 -4.37 24.14
CA LEU A 59 -13.50 -3.75 22.83
C LEU A 59 -14.05 -2.33 22.96
N ALA A 60 -14.97 -2.09 23.88
CA ALA A 60 -15.49 -0.75 24.17
C ALA A 60 -14.41 0.20 24.71
N GLU A 61 -13.53 -0.30 25.59
CA GLU A 61 -12.35 0.44 26.05
C GLU A 61 -11.40 0.74 24.88
N LEU A 62 -11.11 -0.25 24.04
CA LEU A 62 -10.24 -0.07 22.88
C LEU A 62 -10.77 1.00 21.92
N VAL A 63 -12.07 1.05 21.68
CA VAL A 63 -12.70 2.09 20.85
C VAL A 63 -12.51 3.50 21.41
N THR A 64 -12.48 3.67 22.74
CA THR A 64 -12.24 5.00 23.34
C THR A 64 -10.80 5.48 23.17
N ILE A 65 -9.86 4.56 22.99
CA ILE A 65 -8.46 4.84 22.73
C ILE A 65 -8.25 5.11 21.24
N ASP A 66 -8.67 4.15 20.41
CA ASP A 66 -8.49 4.16 18.97
C ASP A 66 -9.59 3.28 18.31
N PRO A 67 -10.61 3.91 17.68
CA PRO A 67 -11.67 3.20 16.98
C PRO A 67 -11.18 2.31 15.83
N ASP A 68 -10.06 2.66 15.18
CA ASP A 68 -9.50 1.87 14.07
C ASP A 68 -8.84 0.60 14.57
N LEU A 69 -8.14 0.65 15.72
CA LEU A 69 -7.61 -0.56 16.37
C LEU A 69 -8.72 -1.52 16.78
N ALA A 70 -9.84 -0.99 17.29
CA ALA A 70 -11.00 -1.82 17.61
C ALA A 70 -11.60 -2.49 16.37
N MET A 71 -11.68 -1.77 15.24
CA MET A 71 -12.15 -2.34 13.97
C MET A 71 -11.21 -3.43 13.45
N ARG A 72 -9.88 -3.21 13.51
CA ARG A 72 -8.87 -4.21 13.14
C ARG A 72 -8.95 -5.46 14.01
N ARG A 73 -9.29 -5.34 15.30
CA ARG A 73 -9.46 -6.49 16.20
C ARG A 73 -10.66 -7.36 15.82
N LEU A 74 -11.72 -6.76 15.25
CA LEU A 74 -12.89 -7.48 14.74
C LEU A 74 -12.68 -8.06 13.34
N ASN A 75 -11.80 -7.44 12.55
CA ASN A 75 -11.42 -7.85 11.21
C ASN A 75 -9.92 -8.16 11.19
N PRO A 76 -9.46 -9.22 11.89
CA PRO A 76 -8.06 -9.60 11.86
C PRO A 76 -7.69 -9.88 10.41
N ILE A 77 -6.62 -9.23 9.94
CA ILE A 77 -5.98 -9.57 8.67
C ILE A 77 -5.56 -11.03 8.80
N GLU A 78 -6.04 -11.87 7.89
CA GLU A 78 -5.68 -13.28 7.92
C GLU A 78 -4.16 -13.43 7.69
N PRO A 79 -3.48 -14.41 8.30
CA PRO A 79 -2.03 -14.54 8.20
C PRO A 79 -1.50 -14.58 6.76
N TYR A 80 -2.29 -15.10 5.82
CA TYR A 80 -1.94 -15.12 4.40
C TYR A 80 -2.01 -13.73 3.76
N GLU A 81 -3.01 -12.91 4.10
CA GLU A 81 -3.16 -11.53 3.61
C GLU A 81 -2.03 -10.65 4.14
N LEU A 82 -1.63 -10.85 5.41
CA LEU A 82 -0.48 -10.18 5.99
C LEU A 82 0.82 -10.58 5.27
N SER A 83 0.99 -11.87 5.00
CA SER A 83 2.14 -12.38 4.26
C SER A 83 2.22 -11.79 2.84
N GLU A 84 1.08 -11.71 2.15
CA GLU A 84 0.98 -11.09 0.83
C GLU A 84 1.32 -9.59 0.90
N ALA A 85 0.74 -8.85 1.82
CA ALA A 85 1.01 -7.42 2.01
C ALA A 85 2.50 -7.16 2.32
N MET A 86 3.12 -7.95 3.19
CA MET A 86 4.55 -7.86 3.49
C MET A 86 5.42 -8.20 2.27
N SER A 87 4.99 -9.15 1.44
CA SER A 87 5.67 -9.48 0.18
C SER A 87 5.63 -8.29 -0.79
N LYS A 88 4.44 -7.71 -1.00
CA LYS A 88 4.26 -6.51 -1.84
C LYS A 88 5.12 -5.34 -1.33
N PHE A 89 5.09 -5.08 -0.02
CA PHE A 89 5.91 -4.04 0.60
C PHE A 89 7.42 -4.25 0.38
N ARG A 90 7.89 -5.50 0.47
CA ARG A 90 9.29 -5.84 0.18
C ARG A 90 9.66 -5.54 -1.27
N GLN A 91 8.80 -5.90 -2.22
CA GLN A 91 9.02 -5.64 -3.65
C GLN A 91 9.08 -4.13 -3.93
N VAL A 92 8.17 -3.36 -3.34
CA VAL A 92 8.16 -1.89 -3.43
C VAL A 92 9.48 -1.28 -2.91
N LYS A 93 9.95 -1.71 -1.72
CA LYS A 93 11.24 -1.25 -1.17
C LYS A 93 12.42 -1.61 -2.08
N GLN A 94 12.41 -2.78 -2.71
CA GLN A 94 13.45 -3.18 -3.66
C GLN A 94 13.46 -2.29 -4.91
N ILE A 95 12.30 -1.92 -5.45
CA ILE A 95 12.20 -1.01 -6.60
C ILE A 95 12.80 0.36 -6.26
N ILE A 96 12.45 0.93 -5.11
CA ILE A 96 12.99 2.21 -4.64
C ILE A 96 14.52 2.13 -4.52
N HIS A 97 15.01 1.12 -3.80
CA HIS A 97 16.44 0.95 -3.54
C HIS A 97 17.24 0.83 -4.83
N ALA A 98 16.81 -0.05 -5.72
CA ALA A 98 17.47 -0.29 -7.01
C ALA A 98 17.46 0.97 -7.90
N SER A 99 16.33 1.67 -7.97
CA SER A 99 16.21 2.92 -8.75
C SER A 99 17.14 4.01 -8.22
N HIS A 100 17.20 4.16 -6.89
CA HIS A 100 18.06 5.14 -6.24
C HIS A 100 19.55 4.82 -6.47
N LYS A 101 19.92 3.54 -6.34
CA LYS A 101 21.30 3.11 -6.55
C LYS A 101 21.77 3.34 -7.98
N ALA A 102 20.95 2.99 -8.98
CA ALA A 102 21.24 3.27 -10.38
C ALA A 102 21.38 4.78 -10.65
N ALA A 103 20.51 5.62 -10.06
CA ALA A 103 20.59 7.07 -10.18
C ALA A 103 21.90 7.62 -9.60
N THR A 104 22.32 7.14 -8.42
CA THR A 104 23.57 7.55 -7.77
C THR A 104 24.79 7.22 -8.64
N LEU A 105 24.85 6.03 -9.23
CA LEU A 105 25.97 5.62 -10.09
C LEU A 105 26.06 6.50 -11.35
N LEU A 106 24.94 6.83 -11.98
CA LEU A 106 24.90 7.76 -13.11
C LEU A 106 25.26 9.19 -12.71
N GLN A 107 24.85 9.63 -11.52
CA GLN A 107 25.15 10.96 -11.00
C GLN A 107 26.65 11.14 -10.74
N VAL A 108 27.32 10.14 -10.16
CA VAL A 108 28.78 10.15 -9.96
C VAL A 108 29.52 10.33 -11.30
N ALA A 109 29.07 9.63 -12.35
CA ALA A 109 29.67 9.76 -13.67
C ALA A 109 29.44 11.14 -14.30
N LEU A 110 28.26 11.73 -14.11
CA LEU A 110 27.95 13.10 -14.55
C LEU A 110 28.84 14.13 -13.85
N GLU A 111 29.09 13.97 -12.56
CA GLU A 111 29.93 14.87 -11.77
C GLU A 111 31.41 14.76 -12.14
N ALA A 112 31.88 13.56 -12.48
CA ALA A 112 33.25 13.33 -12.92
C ALA A 112 33.55 13.95 -14.31
N SER A 113 32.53 14.19 -15.13
CA SER A 113 32.68 14.68 -16.51
C SER A 113 31.49 15.55 -16.95
N PRO A 114 31.28 16.73 -16.34
CA PRO A 114 30.06 17.52 -16.50
C PRO A 114 29.84 18.03 -17.93
N ASP A 115 30.93 18.29 -18.66
CA ASP A 115 30.90 18.84 -20.02
C ASP A 115 31.06 17.77 -21.12
N ALA A 116 31.21 16.50 -20.74
CA ALA A 116 31.36 15.43 -21.72
C ALA A 116 30.02 15.11 -22.39
N GLU A 117 30.02 14.94 -23.70
CA GLU A 117 28.85 14.43 -24.45
C GLU A 117 28.59 12.95 -24.12
N TRP A 118 29.68 12.20 -23.96
CA TRP A 118 29.68 10.79 -23.59
C TRP A 118 30.40 10.61 -22.25
N LEU A 119 29.69 10.05 -21.29
CA LEU A 119 30.21 9.75 -19.97
C LEU A 119 30.91 8.38 -20.03
N PRO A 120 32.21 8.30 -19.77
CA PRO A 120 32.84 7.02 -19.50
C PRO A 120 32.27 6.52 -18.17
N LEU A 121 31.71 5.31 -18.19
CA LEU A 121 31.31 4.61 -16.99
C LEU A 121 32.36 3.56 -16.67
N ASP A 122 32.75 3.47 -15.40
CA ASP A 122 33.44 2.28 -14.92
C ASP A 122 32.57 1.05 -15.20
N TYR A 123 33.18 0.00 -15.75
CA TYR A 123 32.44 -1.15 -16.26
C TYR A 123 31.65 -1.87 -15.16
N GLU A 124 32.24 -2.03 -13.97
CA GLU A 124 31.56 -2.66 -12.84
C GLU A 124 30.41 -1.79 -12.35
N SER A 125 30.60 -0.48 -12.27
CA SER A 125 29.54 0.48 -11.90
C SER A 125 28.38 0.46 -12.91
N ALA A 126 28.67 0.41 -14.21
CA ALA A 126 27.65 0.33 -15.26
C ALA A 126 26.88 -0.99 -15.21
N LYS A 127 27.59 -2.10 -15.01
CA LYS A 127 27.01 -3.43 -14.88
C LYS A 127 26.14 -3.53 -13.63
N GLU A 128 26.56 -2.95 -12.51
CA GLU A 128 25.78 -2.87 -11.29
C GLU A 128 24.48 -2.07 -11.50
N ALA A 129 24.57 -0.85 -12.06
CA ALA A 129 23.38 -0.06 -12.40
C ALA A 129 22.42 -0.82 -13.34
N TYR A 130 22.95 -1.54 -14.31
CA TYR A 130 22.18 -2.38 -15.22
C TYR A 130 21.45 -3.52 -14.49
N GLN A 131 22.11 -4.18 -13.54
CA GLN A 131 21.50 -5.24 -12.72
C GLN A 131 20.40 -4.70 -11.80
N GLU A 132 20.63 -3.56 -11.15
CA GLU A 132 19.64 -2.91 -10.29
C GLU A 132 18.37 -2.53 -11.08
N LEU A 133 18.52 -1.94 -12.27
CA LEU A 133 17.37 -1.60 -13.11
C LEU A 133 16.57 -2.83 -13.54
N ASN A 134 17.23 -3.96 -13.82
CA ASN A 134 16.54 -5.21 -14.12
C ASN A 134 15.82 -5.80 -12.89
N LEU A 135 16.44 -5.71 -11.71
CA LEU A 135 15.80 -6.11 -10.46
C LEU A 135 14.54 -5.28 -10.19
N ALA A 136 14.62 -3.95 -10.35
CA ALA A 136 13.47 -3.06 -10.21
C ALA A 136 12.34 -3.46 -11.17
N LYS A 137 12.67 -3.70 -12.45
CA LYS A 137 11.69 -4.13 -13.46
C LYS A 137 11.01 -5.46 -13.11
N SER A 138 11.77 -6.44 -12.61
CA SER A 138 11.21 -7.75 -12.24
C SER A 138 10.23 -7.69 -11.06
N ASN A 139 10.28 -6.61 -10.26
CA ASN A 139 9.40 -6.43 -9.10
C ASN A 139 8.15 -5.59 -9.42
N LEU A 140 8.03 -5.03 -10.64
CA LEU A 140 6.89 -4.18 -11.01
C LEU A 140 5.55 -4.90 -11.09
N ASP A 141 5.55 -6.24 -11.13
CA ASP A 141 4.32 -7.02 -11.12
C ASP A 141 3.49 -6.83 -9.85
N VAL A 142 4.10 -6.31 -8.78
CA VAL A 142 3.40 -5.85 -7.57
C VAL A 142 2.26 -4.87 -7.86
N PHE A 143 2.40 -4.07 -8.93
CA PHE A 143 1.43 -3.05 -9.32
C PHE A 143 0.43 -3.55 -10.39
N ALA A 144 0.59 -4.76 -10.92
CA ALA A 144 -0.10 -5.19 -12.13
C ALA A 144 -1.62 -5.25 -12.01
N SER A 145 -2.13 -5.70 -10.85
CA SER A 145 -3.58 -5.84 -10.61
C SER A 145 -4.22 -4.57 -10.07
N GLU A 146 -3.49 -3.80 -9.27
CA GLU A 146 -4.05 -2.67 -8.50
C GLU A 146 -3.81 -1.33 -9.20
N LEU A 147 -2.66 -1.15 -9.86
CA LEU A 147 -2.22 0.12 -10.44
C LEU A 147 -1.51 -0.10 -11.80
N PRO A 148 -2.22 -0.61 -12.82
CA PRO A 148 -1.61 -0.95 -14.11
C PRO A 148 -0.98 0.25 -14.83
N GLU A 149 -1.61 1.43 -14.78
CA GLU A 149 -1.05 2.65 -15.38
C GLU A 149 0.25 3.09 -14.70
N THR A 150 0.31 2.95 -13.38
CA THR A 150 1.53 3.19 -12.59
C THR A 150 2.62 2.20 -12.97
N LYS A 151 2.29 0.91 -13.10
CA LYS A 151 3.22 -0.11 -13.56
C LYS A 151 3.84 0.27 -14.91
N ASP A 152 3.02 0.62 -15.89
CA ASP A 152 3.48 0.98 -17.23
C ASP A 152 4.37 2.23 -17.22
N ARG A 153 3.98 3.24 -16.42
CA ARG A 153 4.77 4.46 -16.24
C ARG A 153 6.14 4.16 -15.63
N LEU A 154 6.18 3.34 -14.57
CA LEU A 154 7.43 2.94 -13.93
C LEU A 154 8.30 2.09 -14.86
N TRP A 155 7.70 1.15 -15.60
CA TRP A 155 8.38 0.34 -16.60
C TRP A 155 9.07 1.23 -17.64
N ASN A 156 8.35 2.21 -18.19
CA ASN A 156 8.90 3.11 -19.21
C ASN A 156 10.09 3.94 -18.68
N ILE A 157 10.03 4.39 -17.42
CA ILE A 157 11.14 5.11 -16.78
C ILE A 157 12.36 4.21 -16.61
N LEU A 158 12.16 2.99 -16.12
CA LEU A 158 13.24 2.03 -15.90
C LEU A 158 13.85 1.58 -17.22
N GLU A 159 13.03 1.32 -18.25
CA GLU A 159 13.48 0.94 -19.58
C GLU A 159 14.27 2.05 -20.26
N TYR A 160 13.78 3.30 -20.18
CA TYR A 160 14.52 4.46 -20.69
C TYR A 160 15.89 4.55 -20.02
N SER A 161 15.93 4.45 -18.68
CA SER A 161 17.15 4.54 -17.89
C SER A 161 18.13 3.42 -18.24
N HIS A 162 17.62 2.20 -18.40
CA HIS A 162 18.38 1.03 -18.80
C HIS A 162 19.01 1.22 -20.19
N ALA A 163 18.25 1.75 -21.15
CA ALA A 163 18.75 2.06 -22.50
C ALA A 163 19.79 3.19 -22.55
N THR A 164 19.99 3.95 -21.46
CA THR A 164 21.06 4.96 -21.39
C THR A 164 22.43 4.36 -21.10
N ILE A 165 22.50 3.14 -20.57
CA ILE A 165 23.76 2.48 -20.20
C ILE A 165 24.15 1.52 -21.32
N CYS A 166 25.32 1.73 -21.92
CA CYS A 166 25.88 0.83 -22.92
C CYS A 166 27.06 0.07 -22.32
N LEU A 167 26.93 -1.26 -22.20
CA LEU A 167 28.00 -2.17 -21.82
C LEU A 167 28.67 -2.72 -23.08
N GLU A 168 29.98 -2.57 -23.20
CA GLU A 168 30.74 -3.06 -24.35
C GLU A 168 31.49 -4.38 -24.03
N PRO A 169 31.64 -5.31 -25.00
CA PRO A 169 32.33 -6.58 -24.78
C PRO A 169 33.83 -6.45 -24.41
N ASN A 170 34.42 -5.29 -24.68
CA ASN A 170 35.82 -4.97 -24.39
C ASN A 170 36.05 -4.56 -22.92
N GLY A 171 35.03 -4.65 -22.06
CA GLY A 171 35.12 -4.26 -20.65
C GLY A 171 35.06 -2.76 -20.42
N THR A 172 34.45 -2.00 -21.35
CA THR A 172 34.16 -0.58 -21.17
C THR A 172 32.66 -0.33 -21.11
N ALA A 173 32.27 0.83 -20.60
CA ALA A 173 30.88 1.26 -20.61
C ALA A 173 30.78 2.76 -20.87
N ARG A 174 29.68 3.17 -21.50
CA ARG A 174 29.40 4.59 -21.76
C ARG A 174 27.93 4.91 -21.67
N SER A 175 27.65 6.19 -21.42
CA SER A 175 26.30 6.74 -21.45
C SER A 175 26.30 8.11 -22.11
N HIS A 176 25.21 8.45 -22.79
CA HIS A 176 25.06 9.79 -23.38
C HIS A 176 24.64 10.78 -22.29
N ALA A 177 25.45 11.80 -21.99
CA ALA A 177 25.28 12.67 -20.82
C ALA A 177 23.89 13.33 -20.75
N GLY A 178 23.36 13.79 -21.88
CA GLY A 178 22.01 14.36 -21.93
C GLY A 178 20.91 13.36 -21.53
N ARG A 179 21.07 12.08 -21.87
CA ARG A 179 20.13 11.02 -21.49
C ARG A 179 20.33 10.59 -20.05
N SER A 180 21.58 10.55 -19.57
CA SER A 180 21.89 10.23 -18.17
C SER A 180 21.27 11.26 -17.21
N ARG A 181 21.35 12.57 -17.51
CA ARG A 181 20.68 13.60 -16.71
C ARG A 181 19.16 13.39 -16.64
N SER A 182 18.53 13.09 -17.78
CA SER A 182 17.11 12.77 -17.82
C SER A 182 16.79 11.50 -17.04
N SER A 183 17.64 10.47 -17.15
CA SER A 183 17.46 9.20 -16.45
C SER A 183 17.57 9.39 -14.94
N VAL A 184 18.58 10.10 -14.44
CA VAL A 184 18.70 10.43 -13.01
C VAL A 184 17.45 11.15 -12.50
N SER A 185 16.97 12.17 -13.24
CA SER A 185 15.74 12.88 -12.88
C SER A 185 14.52 11.94 -12.84
N GLN A 186 14.39 11.03 -13.82
CA GLN A 186 13.28 10.09 -13.88
C GLN A 186 13.36 9.00 -12.80
N LEU A 187 14.54 8.47 -12.49
CA LEU A 187 14.74 7.49 -11.43
C LEU A 187 14.44 8.10 -10.05
N ASN A 188 14.79 9.37 -9.83
CA ASN A 188 14.37 10.08 -8.61
C ASN A 188 12.84 10.27 -8.57
N ARG A 189 12.17 10.42 -9.73
CA ARG A 189 10.70 10.43 -9.78
C ARG A 189 10.09 9.07 -9.44
N VAL A 190 10.74 7.94 -9.73
CA VAL A 190 10.24 6.62 -9.29
C VAL A 190 10.10 6.60 -7.78
N ARG A 191 11.11 7.09 -7.06
CA ARG A 191 11.05 7.19 -5.60
C ARG A 191 9.85 8.03 -5.15
N HIS A 192 9.69 9.24 -5.67
CA HIS A 192 8.57 10.12 -5.31
C HIS A 192 7.20 9.54 -5.66
N ILE A 193 7.05 8.96 -6.86
CA ILE A 193 5.82 8.30 -7.28
C ILE A 193 5.42 7.21 -6.27
N ILE A 194 6.40 6.43 -5.79
CA ILE A 194 6.17 5.35 -4.83
C ILE A 194 5.97 5.87 -3.40
N GLU A 195 6.71 6.89 -2.97
CA GLU A 195 6.55 7.54 -1.66
C GLU A 195 5.14 8.15 -1.53
N ASP A 196 4.67 8.86 -2.56
CA ASP A 196 3.32 9.46 -2.62
C ASP A 196 2.19 8.42 -2.56
N MET A 197 2.47 7.14 -2.86
CA MET A 197 1.51 6.03 -2.76
C MET A 197 1.33 5.48 -1.34
N GLY A 198 1.96 6.07 -0.32
CA GLY A 198 1.87 5.66 1.08
C GLY A 198 3.16 5.05 1.64
N GLY A 199 4.31 5.50 1.13
CA GLY A 199 5.64 5.12 1.63
C GLY A 199 6.11 5.93 2.84
N ASP A 200 5.25 6.76 3.44
CA ASP A 200 5.55 7.48 4.68
C ASP A 200 5.30 6.55 5.88
N GLU A 201 6.35 5.89 6.34
CA GLU A 201 6.55 5.66 7.78
C GLU A 201 7.10 6.94 8.43
#